data_AF-A0A259BVG6-F1
#
_entry.id   AF-A0A259BVG6-F1
#
_cell.length_a   1.000
_cell.length_b   1.000
_cell.length_c   1.000
_cell.angle_alpha   90.00
_cell.angle_beta   90.00
_cell.angle_gamma   90.00
#
_symmetry.space_group_name_H-M   'P 1'
#
loop_
_entity.id
_entity.type
_entity.pdbx_description
1 polymer ?
#
loop_
_entity_poly.entity_id
_entity_poly.type
_entity_poly.pdbx_seq_one_letter_code
_entity_poly.pdbx_strand_id
1 'polypeptide(L)'
;YMDKAMRDALVERDRTVAAVLDETPRAASFFVAPTGDQIGDMLQDEEGILYAELDLNCCVEPKQFHDVVGYYNRYDVFDLKVHRIRQAPAAFVDAPRDGRGIDAAPPLDAPIAQGDLTPP
;
A
#
# COMPACT_ATOMS: atom_id res chain seq x y z
N TYR A 1 -5.61 -12.93 -5.80
CA TYR A 1 -6.11 -13.69 -6.96
C TYR A 1 -7.15 -12.84 -7.67
N MET A 2 -7.08 -12.71 -9.00
CA MET A 2 -8.14 -12.09 -9.80
C MET A 2 -8.91 -13.23 -10.48
N ASP A 3 -10.12 -13.49 -10.00
CA ASP A 3 -10.96 -14.53 -10.56
C ASP A 3 -11.57 -14.10 -11.90
N LYS A 4 -12.18 -15.05 -12.60
CA LYS A 4 -12.80 -14.79 -13.90
C LYS A 4 -13.92 -13.74 -13.80
N ALA A 5 -14.71 -13.77 -12.72
CA ALA A 5 -15.82 -12.84 -12.53
C ALA A 5 -15.33 -11.39 -12.42
N MET A 6 -14.28 -11.16 -11.62
CA MET A 6 -13.63 -9.85 -11.50
C MET A 6 -13.03 -9.39 -12.82
N ARG A 7 -12.33 -10.28 -13.54
CA ARG A 7 -11.77 -9.98 -14.87
C ARG A 7 -12.87 -9.51 -15.82
N ASP A 8 -13.93 -10.30 -15.96
CA ASP A 8 -14.99 -10.03 -16.93
C ASP A 8 -15.72 -8.71 -16.60
N ALA A 9 -15.93 -8.41 -15.32
CA ALA A 9 -16.49 -7.14 -14.86
C ALA A 9 -15.60 -5.92 -15.17
N LEU A 10 -14.27 -6.06 -15.11
CA LEU A 10 -13.33 -4.99 -15.47
C LEU A 10 -13.31 -4.76 -16.99
N VAL A 11 -13.32 -5.83 -17.78
CA VAL A 11 -13.34 -5.76 -19.25
C VAL A 11 -14.66 -5.20 -19.79
N GLU A 12 -15.78 -5.48 -19.10
CA GLU A 12 -17.08 -4.88 -19.44
C GLU A 12 -17.07 -3.35 -19.29
N ARG A 13 -16.39 -2.83 -18.26
CA ARG A 13 -16.24 -1.39 -18.03
C ARG A 13 -15.33 -0.71 -19.06
N ASP A 14 -14.21 -1.33 -19.39
CA ASP A 14 -13.27 -0.83 -20.38
C ASP A 14 -12.59 -2.00 -21.11
N ARG A 15 -12.89 -2.17 -22.39
CA ARG A 15 -12.34 -3.28 -23.19
C ARG A 15 -10.84 -3.17 -23.42
N THR A 16 -10.26 -1.97 -23.30
CA THR A 16 -8.83 -1.74 -23.54
C THR A 16 -7.96 -2.37 -22.45
N VAL A 17 -8.52 -2.64 -21.26
CA VAL A 17 -7.77 -3.22 -20.14
C VAL A 17 -7.54 -4.72 -20.27
N ALA A 18 -8.24 -5.41 -21.18
CA ALA A 18 -8.14 -6.87 -21.32
C ALA A 18 -6.71 -7.33 -21.62
N ALA A 19 -6.03 -6.66 -22.56
CA ALA A 19 -4.64 -6.97 -22.91
C ALA A 19 -3.72 -6.80 -21.69
N VAL A 20 -3.88 -5.70 -20.93
CA VAL A 20 -3.09 -5.45 -19.73
C VAL A 20 -3.34 -6.54 -18.68
N LEU A 21 -4.59 -6.92 -18.44
CA LEU A 21 -4.96 -7.93 -17.45
C LEU A 21 -4.46 -9.34 -17.79
N ASP A 22 -4.44 -9.68 -19.08
CA ASP A 22 -4.04 -11.01 -19.55
C ASP A 22 -2.51 -11.13 -19.74
N GLU A 23 -1.82 -10.03 -20.07
CA GLU A 23 -0.36 -10.00 -20.31
C GLU A 23 0.46 -9.64 -19.07
N THR A 24 -0.16 -9.03 -18.05
CA THR A 24 0.56 -8.69 -16.81
C THR A 24 0.81 -9.96 -15.98
N PRO A 25 2.07 -10.26 -15.63
CA PRO A 25 2.39 -11.38 -14.75
C PRO A 25 1.63 -11.28 -13.43
N ARG A 26 1.03 -12.38 -13.02
CA ARG A 26 0.31 -12.46 -11.75
C ARG A 26 1.28 -12.52 -10.60
N ALA A 27 0.87 -11.98 -9.45
CA ALA A 27 1.65 -12.06 -8.24
C ALA A 27 1.81 -13.51 -7.78
N ALA A 28 3.05 -13.95 -7.57
CA ALA A 28 3.37 -15.25 -7.02
C ALA A 28 3.69 -15.13 -5.52
N SER A 29 3.19 -16.07 -4.73
CA SER A 29 3.57 -16.29 -3.33
C SER A 29 4.37 -17.59 -3.25
N PHE A 30 5.52 -17.56 -2.58
CA PHE A 30 6.42 -18.71 -2.43
C PHE A 30 7.40 -18.48 -1.27
N PHE A 31 8.17 -19.49 -0.90
CA PHE A 31 9.19 -19.41 0.14
C PHE A 31 10.59 -19.56 -0.46
N VAL A 32 11.57 -18.91 0.17
CA VAL A 32 12.97 -18.94 -0.24
C VAL A 32 13.85 -19.23 0.98
N ALA A 33 14.78 -20.16 0.83
CA ALA A 33 15.77 -20.48 1.84
C ALA A 33 16.86 -19.39 1.94
N PRO A 34 17.62 -19.33 3.04
CA PRO A 34 18.74 -18.39 3.18
C PRO A 34 19.82 -18.54 2.10
N THR A 35 19.89 -19.67 1.40
CA THR A 35 20.79 -19.92 0.26
C THR A 35 20.32 -19.23 -1.03
N GLY A 36 19.06 -18.77 -1.08
CA GLY A 36 18.40 -18.24 -2.27
C GLY A 36 17.58 -19.28 -3.04
N ASP A 37 17.58 -20.54 -2.62
CA ASP A 37 16.80 -21.60 -3.26
C ASP A 37 15.32 -21.50 -2.88
N GLN A 38 14.42 -21.77 -3.84
CA GLN A 38 13.00 -21.88 -3.55
C GLN A 38 12.70 -23.14 -2.76
N ILE A 39 11.86 -23.03 -1.73
CA ILE A 39 11.41 -24.15 -0.90
C ILE A 39 9.88 -24.21 -0.84
N GLY A 40 9.34 -25.41 -0.65
CA GLY A 40 7.90 -25.63 -0.58
C GLY A 40 7.18 -25.29 -1.89
N ASP A 41 5.87 -25.06 -1.76
CA ASP A 41 5.00 -24.76 -2.90
C ASP A 41 5.04 -23.28 -3.30
N MET A 42 4.48 -23.00 -4.47
CA MET A 42 4.23 -21.67 -5.00
C MET A 42 2.78 -21.54 -5.46
N LEU A 43 2.20 -20.37 -5.19
CA LEU A 43 0.83 -20.06 -5.52
C LEU A 43 0.78 -18.75 -6.32
N GLN A 44 0.23 -18.81 -7.52
CA GLN A 44 0.15 -17.66 -8.43
C GLN A 44 -1.22 -17.56 -9.11
N ASP A 45 -1.74 -18.69 -9.60
CA ASP A 45 -2.93 -18.72 -10.45
C ASP A 45 -4.23 -19.09 -9.73
N GLU A 46 -4.15 -19.38 -8.44
CA GLU A 46 -5.29 -19.80 -7.62
C GLU A 46 -5.31 -19.04 -6.30
N GLU A 47 -6.49 -18.91 -5.70
CA GLU A 47 -6.63 -18.41 -4.34
C GLU A 47 -6.28 -19.52 -3.35
N GLY A 48 -5.52 -19.19 -2.30
CA GLY A 48 -5.08 -20.18 -1.33
C GLY A 48 -4.10 -19.63 -0.30
N ILE A 49 -3.70 -20.53 0.59
CA ILE A 49 -2.73 -20.27 1.65
C ILE A 49 -1.63 -21.31 1.54
N LEU A 50 -0.38 -20.84 1.54
CA LEU A 50 0.80 -21.68 1.55
C LEU A 50 1.31 -21.87 2.97
N TYR A 51 1.84 -23.06 3.26
CA TYR A 51 2.47 -23.40 4.53
C TYR A 51 3.87 -23.96 4.27
N ALA A 52 4.83 -23.57 5.10
CA ALA A 52 6.17 -24.12 5.10
C ALA A 52 6.73 -24.13 6.52
N GLU A 53 7.59 -25.11 6.81
CA GLU A 53 8.39 -25.14 8.02
C GLU A 53 9.75 -24.47 7.75
N LEU A 54 10.14 -23.54 8.62
CA LEU A 54 11.39 -22.80 8.49
C LEU A 54 12.29 -23.09 9.69
N ASP A 55 13.43 -23.73 9.43
CA ASP A 55 14.48 -23.87 10.44
C ASP A 55 15.36 -22.63 10.47
N LEU A 56 15.26 -21.86 11.55
CA LEU A 56 16.04 -20.63 11.75
C LEU A 56 17.54 -20.91 11.95
N ASN A 57 17.93 -22.13 12.32
CA ASN A 57 19.34 -22.49 12.47
C ASN A 57 20.07 -22.45 11.12
N CYS A 58 19.35 -22.65 10.01
CA CYS A 58 19.90 -22.52 8.66
C CYS A 58 20.41 -21.10 8.34
N CYS A 59 20.02 -20.08 9.11
CA CYS A 59 20.52 -18.71 8.92
C CYS A 59 21.90 -18.46 9.55
N VAL A 60 22.35 -19.32 10.48
CA VAL A 60 23.56 -19.06 11.29
C VAL A 60 24.81 -19.08 10.42
N GLU A 61 25.03 -20.18 9.70
CA GLU A 61 26.21 -20.36 8.85
C GLU A 61 26.28 -19.32 7.71
N PRO A 62 25.21 -19.08 6.91
CA PRO A 62 25.22 -18.03 5.88
C PRO A 62 25.52 -16.64 6.45
N LYS A 63 25.01 -16.33 7.65
CA LYS A 63 25.27 -15.04 8.30
C LYS A 63 26.70 -14.90 8.80
N GLN A 64 27.39 -16.00 9.15
CA GLN A 64 28.82 -15.97 9.48
C GLN A 64 29.67 -15.66 8.24
N PHE A 65 29.31 -16.22 7.08
CA PHE A 65 30.03 -15.96 5.82
C PHE A 65 29.70 -14.59 5.21
N HIS A 66 28.45 -14.13 5.30
CA HIS A 66 27.96 -12.91 4.67
C HIS A 66 27.32 -11.93 5.66
N ASP A 67 28.09 -11.45 6.64
CA ASP A 67 27.62 -10.48 7.63
C ASP A 67 27.65 -9.03 7.13
N VAL A 68 26.64 -8.64 6.34
CA VAL A 68 26.53 -7.31 5.72
C VAL A 68 26.44 -6.17 6.74
N VAL A 69 25.74 -6.37 7.87
CA VAL A 69 25.51 -5.33 8.88
C VAL A 69 26.56 -5.32 9.99
N GLY A 70 27.39 -6.36 10.09
CA GLY A 70 28.48 -6.47 11.05
C GLY A 70 29.83 -6.44 10.38
N TYR A 71 30.48 -7.60 10.25
CA TYR A 71 31.90 -7.71 9.85
C TYR A 71 32.23 -7.12 8.47
N TYR A 72 31.30 -7.15 7.51
CA TYR A 72 31.56 -6.54 6.20
C TYR A 72 31.46 -5.01 6.23
N ASN A 73 30.79 -4.44 7.25
CA ASN A 73 30.58 -3.01 7.31
C ASN A 73 31.84 -2.28 7.79
N ARG A 74 32.32 -1.34 6.96
CA ARG A 74 33.46 -0.48 7.24
C ARG A 74 32.97 0.85 7.80
N TYR A 75 32.70 0.86 9.11
CA TYR A 75 32.20 2.03 9.83
C TYR A 75 33.13 3.26 9.80
N ASP A 76 34.40 3.08 9.47
CA ASP A 76 35.36 4.16 9.27
C ASP A 76 35.33 4.74 7.84
N VAL A 77 34.61 4.11 6.91
CA VAL A 77 34.43 4.58 5.53
C VAL A 77 33.02 5.12 5.30
N PHE A 78 32.00 4.39 5.78
CA PHE A 78 30.60 4.73 5.54
C PHE A 78 29.82 4.88 6.84
N ASP A 79 29.03 5.95 6.93
CA ASP A 79 28.09 6.22 8.01
C ASP A 79 26.69 6.47 7.42
N LEU A 80 25.68 5.69 7.83
CA LEU A 80 24.30 5.82 7.40
C LEU A 80 23.43 6.28 8.59
N LYS A 81 22.81 7.46 8.45
CA LYS A 81 21.87 8.00 9.44
C LYS A 81 20.44 7.90 8.94
N VAL A 82 19.55 7.37 9.77
CA VAL A 82 18.13 7.21 9.45
C VAL A 82 17.30 8.23 10.25
N HIS A 83 16.58 9.10 9.53
CA HIS A 83 15.60 10.00 10.14
C HIS A 83 14.32 9.25 10.45
N ARG A 84 14.13 8.86 11.71
CA ARG A 84 12.96 8.06 12.17
C ARG A 84 11.71 8.90 12.46
N ILE A 85 11.65 10.14 11.97
CA ILE A 85 10.52 11.04 12.17
C ILE A 85 9.49 10.80 11.07
N ARG A 86 8.25 10.47 11.45
CA ARG A 86 7.12 10.37 10.50
C ARG A 86 6.88 11.75 9.87
N GLN A 87 7.06 11.84 8.56
CA GLN A 87 6.80 13.07 7.81
C GLN A 87 5.30 13.20 7.56
N ALA A 88 4.74 14.39 7.79
CA ALA A 88 3.38 14.70 7.39
C ALA A 88 3.33 14.93 5.86
N PRO A 89 2.28 14.47 5.15
CA PRO A 89 2.17 14.65 3.71
C PRO A 89 1.95 16.11 3.29
N ALA A 90 1.43 16.94 4.20
CA ALA A 90 1.26 18.37 4.00
C ALA A 90 1.39 19.12 5.33
N ALA A 91 1.87 20.36 5.26
CA ALA A 91 1.81 21.34 6.33
C ALA A 91 0.95 22.52 5.84
N PHE A 92 -0.10 22.84 6.58
CA PHE A 92 -0.98 23.97 6.27
C PHE A 92 -0.51 25.19 7.07
N VAL A 93 -0.29 26.30 6.38
CA VAL A 93 0.04 27.58 6.99
C VAL A 93 -1.16 28.49 6.81
N ASP A 94 -1.83 28.80 7.91
CA ASP A 94 -2.90 29.80 7.90
C ASP A 94 -2.28 31.19 7.75
N ALA A 95 -2.76 31.97 6.78
CA ALA A 95 -2.44 33.40 6.74
C ALA A 95 -3.02 34.08 7.99
N PRO A 96 -2.36 35.13 8.55
CA PRO A 96 -2.93 35.92 9.62
C PRO A 96 -4.32 36.40 9.19
N ARG A 97 -5.35 36.03 9.94
CA ARG A 97 -6.69 36.58 9.74
C ARG A 97 -6.61 38.08 10.03
N ASP A 98 -6.59 38.91 8.99
CA ASP A 98 -7.09 40.29 9.08
C ASP A 98 -8.48 40.17 9.72
N GLY A 99 -8.66 40.80 10.88
CA GLY A 99 -9.88 40.74 11.70
C GLY A 99 -11.14 41.29 11.05
N ARG A 100 -11.22 41.39 9.72
CA ARG A 100 -12.45 41.64 8.98
C ARG A 100 -13.21 40.33 8.77
N GLY A 101 -14.06 40.04 9.75
CA GLY A 101 -15.04 38.97 9.71
C GLY A 101 -15.83 38.99 8.40
N ILE A 102 -15.81 37.85 7.71
CA ILE A 102 -16.85 37.47 6.77
C ILE A 102 -17.79 36.59 7.57
N ASP A 103 -19.01 37.10 7.78
CA ASP A 103 -20.08 36.43 8.50
C ASP A 103 -20.24 34.99 8.01
N ALA A 104 -20.33 34.07 8.97
CA ALA A 104 -20.57 32.67 8.71
C ALA A 104 -21.84 32.51 7.86
N ALA A 105 -21.71 31.91 6.68
CA ALA A 105 -22.86 31.39 5.96
C ALA A 105 -23.61 30.43 6.90
N PRO A 106 -24.94 30.53 7.01
CA PRO A 106 -25.70 29.72 7.94
C PRO A 106 -25.58 28.23 7.57
N PRO A 107 -25.75 27.31 8.54
CA PRO A 107 -25.66 25.87 8.31
C PRO A 107 -26.69 25.41 7.27
N LEU A 108 -26.30 24.48 6.40
CA LEU A 108 -27.16 23.91 5.35
C LEU A 108 -28.39 23.13 5.87
N ASP A 109 -28.49 22.91 7.19
CA ASP A 109 -29.49 22.02 7.80
C ASP A 109 -30.69 22.75 8.46
N ALA A 110 -30.95 24.01 8.09
CA ALA A 110 -32.16 24.69 8.55
C ALA A 110 -33.42 24.04 7.92
N PRO A 111 -34.46 23.68 8.69
CA PRO A 111 -35.68 23.11 8.13
C PRO A 111 -36.38 24.15 7.25
N ILE A 112 -36.73 23.76 6.02
CA ILE A 112 -37.47 24.58 5.07
C ILE A 112 -38.83 24.90 5.69
N ALA A 113 -39.11 26.18 5.96
CA ALA A 113 -40.40 26.61 6.48
C ALA A 113 -41.51 26.28 5.46
N GLN A 114 -42.39 25.36 5.84
CA GLN A 114 -43.61 25.03 5.13
C GLN A 114 -44.61 26.18 5.32
N GLY A 115 -44.94 26.89 4.25
CA GLY A 115 -46.04 27.85 4.30
C GLY A 115 -46.03 28.95 3.26
N ASP A 116 -46.22 28.59 1.99
CA ASP A 116 -46.85 29.46 0.99
C ASP A 116 -47.25 28.60 -0.21
N LEU A 117 -48.46 28.06 -0.15
CA LEU A 117 -49.19 27.62 -1.34
C LEU A 117 -50.66 27.91 -1.09
N THR A 118 -51.07 29.13 -1.41
CA THR A 118 -52.50 29.42 -1.65
C THR A 118 -52.61 30.30 -2.90
N PRO A 119 -53.23 29.81 -3.98
CA PRO A 119 -53.37 30.56 -5.22
C PRO A 119 -54.49 31.60 -5.10
N PRO A 120 -54.48 32.61 -5.97
CA PRO A 120 -55.46 32.62 -7.06
C PRO A 120 -54.86 32.37 -8.44
#